data_AF-A0A9E2G7Y7-F1
#
_entry.id   AF-A0A9E2G7Y7-F1
#
_cell.length_a   1.000
_cell.length_b   1.000
_cell.length_c   1.000
_cell.angle_alpha   90.00
_cell.angle_beta   90.00
_cell.angle_gamma   90.00
#
_symmetry.space_group_name_H-M   'P 1'
#
loop_
_entity.id
_entity.type
_entity.pdbx_description
1 polymer ?
#
loop_
_entity_poly.entity_id
_entity_poly.type
_entity_poly.pdbx_seq_one_letter_code
_entity_poly.pdbx_strand_id
1 'polypeptide(L)' 'MKKLVLQLIRIYQASLSLDHGWLRGDHSYGYCRFSPSCSEYAYETIQKNGLIKGGWLAIKRLLRCHPYNSGGIDLVK' A
#
# COMPACT_ATOMS: atom_id res chain seq x y z
N MET A 1 8.41 -7.51 -16.17
CA MET A 1 8.70 -6.21 -15.55
C MET A 1 7.89 -5.95 -14.27
N LYS A 2 6.57 -6.23 -14.19
CA LYS A 2 5.79 -6.04 -12.95
C LYS A 2 6.21 -6.88 -11.73
N LYS A 3 6.72 -8.11 -11.95
CA LYS A 3 7.16 -9.01 -10.86
C LYS A 3 8.30 -8.45 -10.02
N LEU A 4 9.25 -7.75 -10.64
CA LEU A 4 10.39 -7.14 -9.96
C LEU A 4 9.92 -6.07 -8.98
N VAL A 5 9.00 -5.20 -9.41
CA VAL A 5 8.43 -4.17 -8.54
C VAL A 5 7.54 -4.76 -7.45
N LEU A 6 6.73 -5.76 -7.77
CA LEU A 6 5.91 -6.47 -6.77
C LEU A 6 6.80 -7.16 -5.71
N GLN A 7 7.95 -7.73 -6.11
CA GLN A 7 8.92 -8.31 -5.18
C GLN A 7 9.61 -7.25 -4.33
N LEU A 8 9.96 -6.10 -4.89
CA LEU A 8 10.50 -4.98 -4.10
C LEU A 8 9.49 -4.46 -3.07
N ILE A 9 8.21 -4.35 -3.44
CA ILE A 9 7.13 -3.97 -2.52
C ILE A 9 6.99 -5.00 -1.39
N ARG A 10 7.02 -6.30 -1.71
CA ARG A 10 6.99 -7.40 -0.73
C ARG A 10 8.20 -7.41 0.20
N ILE A 11 9.40 -7.19 -0.34
CA ILE A 11 10.64 -7.11 0.45
C ILE A 11 10.57 -5.89 1.38
N TYR A 12 10.08 -4.74 0.89
CA TYR A 12 9.85 -3.56 1.71
C TYR A 12 8.82 -3.80 2.83
N GLN A 13 7.71 -4.46 2.51
CA GLN A 13 6.70 -4.90 3.48
C GLN A 13 7.28 -5.86 4.54
N ALA A 14 8.23 -6.72 4.15
CA ALA A 14 8.80 -7.76 5.02
C ALA A 14 10.02 -7.32 5.84
N SER A 15 10.78 -6.34 5.35
CA SER A 15 12.08 -5.94 5.96
C SER A 15 12.05 -4.62 6.73
N LEU A 16 11.19 -3.67 6.33
CA LEU A 16 11.20 -2.29 6.85
C LEU A 16 9.84 -1.81 7.35
N SER A 17 8.75 -2.43 6.90
CA SER A 17 7.40 -2.01 7.28
C SER A 17 6.99 -2.61 8.64
N LEU A 18 6.67 -1.72 9.58
CA LEU A 18 6.16 -2.00 10.93
C LEU A 18 4.80 -2.73 10.95
N ASP A 19 4.20 -2.98 9.79
CA ASP A 19 2.88 -3.63 9.67
C ASP A 19 2.96 -5.16 9.50
N HIS A 20 4.13 -5.74 9.16
CA HIS A 20 4.29 -7.20 8.93
C HIS A 20 5.62 -7.81 9.45
N GLY A 21 6.51 -7.02 10.04
CA GLY A 21 7.82 -7.47 10.55
C GLY A 21 7.85 -7.94 12.01
N TRP A 22 9.06 -8.15 12.53
CA TRP A 22 9.36 -8.62 13.90
C TRP A 22 8.83 -7.70 15.02
N LEU A 23 8.61 -6.41 14.73
CA LEU A 23 7.98 -5.41 15.60
C LEU A 23 6.46 -5.37 15.36
N ARG A 24 5.80 -6.52 15.44
CA ARG A 24 4.35 -6.66 15.25
C ARG A 24 3.60 -6.07 16.45
N GLY A 25 3.59 -4.74 16.56
CA GLY A 25 2.57 -4.05 17.34
C GLY A 25 1.21 -4.22 16.66
N ASP A 26 0.13 -4.26 17.43
CA ASP A 26 -1.24 -4.17 16.92
C ASP A 26 -1.49 -2.77 16.32
N HIS A 27 -0.93 -2.57 15.14
CA HIS A 27 -1.15 -1.39 14.33
C HIS A 27 -1.74 -1.86 13.01
N SER A 28 -2.94 -2.45 13.08
CA SER A 28 -3.79 -2.69 11.89
C SER A 28 -4.07 -1.41 11.07
N TYR A 29 -3.62 -0.24 11.54
CA TYR A 29 -3.81 1.09 10.95
C TYR A 29 -2.66 2.07 11.28
N GLY A 30 -1.40 1.62 11.27
CA GLY A 30 -0.24 2.49 11.48
C GLY A 30 -0.08 3.50 10.33
N TYR A 31 -0.48 4.75 10.53
CA TYR A 31 -0.39 5.89 9.58
C TYR A 31 -1.32 5.89 8.35
N CYS A 32 -1.68 4.73 7.78
CA CYS A 32 -2.58 4.71 6.63
C CYS A 32 -4.02 5.05 7.04
N ARG A 33 -4.61 6.10 6.46
CA ARG A 33 -6.02 6.46 6.69
C ARG A 33 -7.02 5.57 5.94
N PHE A 34 -6.56 4.83 4.92
CA PHE A 34 -7.44 4.02 4.07
C PHE A 34 -7.21 2.51 4.30
N SER A 35 -8.28 1.72 4.17
CA SER A 35 -8.27 0.27 4.26
C SER A 35 -8.58 -0.37 2.89
N PRO A 36 -7.81 -1.36 2.42
CA PRO A 36 -6.53 -1.85 2.96
C PRO A 36 -5.42 -0.79 2.89
N SER A 37 -4.26 -1.06 3.52
CA SER A 37 -3.14 -0.10 3.60
C SER A 37 -2.68 0.41 2.22
N CYS A 38 -2.06 1.60 2.17
CA CYS A 38 -1.59 2.18 0.91
C CYS A 38 -0.59 1.28 0.18
N SER A 39 0.25 0.53 0.90
CA SER A 39 1.17 -0.45 0.31
C SER A 39 0.45 -1.66 -0.26
N GLU A 40 -0.58 -2.17 0.41
CA GLU A 40 -1.34 -3.32 -0.07
C GLU A 40 -2.18 -2.93 -1.29
N TYR A 41 -2.81 -1.77 -1.25
CA TYR A 41 -3.48 -1.19 -2.41
C TYR A 41 -2.52 -1.01 -3.58
N ALA A 42 -1.30 -0.50 -3.33
CA ALA A 42 -0.30 -0.34 -4.37
C ALA A 42 0.06 -1.69 -5.00
N TYR A 43 0.27 -2.72 -4.18
CA TYR A 43 0.55 -4.08 -4.63
C TYR A 43 -0.59 -4.63 -5.50
N GLU A 44 -1.83 -4.61 -5.00
CA GLU A 44 -3.00 -5.11 -5.72
C GLU A 44 -3.24 -4.35 -7.03
N THR A 45 -3.15 -3.02 -7.00
CA THR A 45 -3.43 -2.19 -8.18
C THR A 45 -2.36 -2.36 -9.25
N ILE A 46 -1.07 -2.48 -8.87
CA ILE A 46 0.01 -2.79 -9.80
C ILE A 46 -0.12 -4.22 -10.36
N GLN A 47 -0.59 -5.16 -9.52
CA GLN A 47 -0.80 -6.54 -9.94
C GLN A 47 -1.92 -6.65 -11.01
N LYS A 48 -3.07 -6.00 -10.76
CA LYS A 48 -4.24 -6.00 -11.66
C LYS A 48 -4.08 -5.08 -12.88
N ASN A 49 -3.69 -3.82 -12.68
CA ASN A 49 -3.70 -2.77 -13.72
C ASN A 49 -2.31 -2.55 -14.37
N GLY A 50 -1.27 -3.25 -13.94
CA GLY A 50 0.09 -3.06 -14.42
C GLY A 50 0.81 -1.88 -13.78
N LEU A 51 2.10 -1.72 -14.08
CA LEU A 51 3.00 -0.81 -13.37
C LEU A 51 2.60 0.67 -13.52
N ILE A 52 2.28 1.10 -14.73
CA ILE A 52 2.03 2.51 -15.06
C ILE A 52 0.70 2.95 -14.46
N LYS A 53 -0.40 2.27 -14.82
CA LYS A 53 -1.75 2.61 -14.34
C LYS A 53 -1.90 2.30 -12.85
N GLY A 54 -1.38 1.17 -12.38
CA GLY A 54 -1.40 0.79 -10.97
C GLY A 54 -0.54 1.69 -10.10
N GLY A 55 0.65 2.06 -10.57
CA GLY A 55 1.53 3.01 -9.88
C GLY A 55 0.91 4.40 -9.79
N TRP A 56 0.28 4.88 -10.86
CA TRP A 56 -0.43 6.17 -10.86
C TRP A 56 -1.57 6.20 -9.82
N LEU A 57 -2.40 5.15 -9.78
CA LEU A 57 -3.49 5.03 -8.81
C LEU A 57 -2.98 4.93 -7.38
N ALA A 58 -1.90 4.18 -7.16
CA ALA A 58 -1.24 4.04 -5.86
C ALA A 58 -0.70 5.39 -5.35
N ILE A 59 0.05 6.12 -6.18
CA ILE A 59 0.60 7.44 -5.84
C ILE A 59 -0.54 8.44 -5.54
N LYS A 60 -1.57 8.47 -6.37
CA LYS A 60 -2.75 9.33 -6.16
C LYS A 60 -3.44 9.03 -4.83
N ARG A 61 -3.47 7.78 -4.37
CA ARG A 61 -4.02 7.43 -3.05
C ARG A 61 -3.06 7.79 -1.92
N LEU A 62 -1.76 7.57 -2.10
CA LEU A 62 -0.75 7.92 -1.10
C LEU A 62 -0.74 9.41 -0.79
N LEU A 63 -0.87 10.27 -1.82
CA LEU A 63 -0.97 11.72 -1.65
C LEU A 63 -2.22 12.16 -0.87
N ARG A 64 -3.31 11.38 -0.94
CA ARG A 64 -4.53 11.61 -0.16
C ARG A 64 -4.42 11.05 1.26
N CYS A 65 -3.42 10.23 1.54
CA CYS A 65 -3.22 9.61 2.84
C CYS A 65 -2.47 10.56 3.78
N HIS A 66 -3.21 11.50 4.38
CA HIS A 66 -2.69 12.47 5.35
C HIS A 66 -3.62 12.54 6.57
N PRO A 67 -3.15 12.99 7.76
CA PRO A 67 -3.93 12.96 8.99
C PRO A 67 -5.25 13.75 8.93
N TYR A 68 -5.32 14.79 8.11
CA TYR A 68 -6.56 15.58 7.90
C TYR A 68 -7.57 14.96 6.94
N ASN A 69 -7.30 13.78 6.38
CA ASN A 69 -8.28 13.05 5.59
C ASN A 69 -9.04 12.07 6.50
N SER A 70 -10.36 12.04 6.37
CA SER A 70 -11.24 11.12 7.11
C SER A 70 -10.94 9.65 6.80
N GLY A 71 -10.25 9.38 5.68
CA GLY A 71 -9.93 8.02 5.28
C GLY A 71 -11.15 7.24 4.80
N GLY A 72 -11.01 5.93 4.65
CA GLY A 72 -12.12 5.08 4.22
C GLY A 72 -11.69 3.75 3.61
N ILE A 73 -12.68 2.95 3.21
CA ILE A 73 -12.46 1.68 2.53
C ILE A 73 -12.38 1.93 1.03
N ASP A 74 -11.24 1.65 0.42
CA ASP A 74 -11.02 1.79 -1.01
C ASP A 74 -10.43 0.46 -1.51
N LEU A 75 -11.28 -0.38 -2.09
CA LEU A 75 -10.91 -1.70 -2.61
C LEU A 75 -10.51 -1.56 -4.08
N VAL A 76 -9.47 -2.28 -4.49
CA VAL A 76 -9.09 -2.33 -5.90
C VAL A 76 -10.16 -3.05 -6.70
N LYS A 77 -10.85 -2.33 -7.59
CA LYS A 77 -11.74 -2.91 -8.61
C LYS A 77 -10.90 -3.77 -9.56
#